data_AF-A0A2S2PST3-F1
#
_entry.id   AF-A0A2S2PST3-F1
#
_cell.length_a   1.000
_cell.length_b   1.000
_cell.length_c   1.000
_cell.angle_alpha   90.00
_cell.angle_beta   90.00
_cell.angle_gamma   90.00
#
_symmetry.space_group_name_H-M   'P 1'
#
loop_
_entity.id
_entity.type
_entity.pdbx_description
1 polymer ?
#
loop_
_entity_poly.entity_id
_entity_poly.type
_entity_poly.pdbx_seq_one_letter_code
_entity_poly.pdbx_strand_id
1 'polypeptide(L)'
;MGERMSLKNFNSVKMLSNGNRQFTFSTQKMSIEALLKTFNERWTSTFLSPFEMAQANFRYTGIKDRVMCTDCSKEFFDWQPSDDPLREHVRLSRECPFVMFTIMFIKGRLLTFHGWPVEFLRPREIAEAGYFYTGVQDRVKCLICMIEFDNWQQHDIPFDKHAFHAPQCPFVIAHGSYFVKAAINRSSIEEKHIEDRLDYEGIIIFLKPLFHEKMIDFDKRLYSFNRCLIPLQHDINTLCEAGYF
;
A
#
# COMPACT_ATOMS: atom_id res chain seq x y z
N MET A 1 27.95 24.02 -20.51
CA MET A 1 26.85 23.37 -21.26
C MET A 1 26.55 22.05 -20.58
N GLY A 2 25.54 22.03 -19.71
CA GLY A 2 25.10 20.84 -19.00
C GLY A 2 23.66 20.54 -19.40
N GLU A 3 23.44 19.43 -20.08
CA GLU A 3 22.11 19.01 -20.52
C GLU A 3 21.31 18.40 -19.36
N ARG A 4 20.08 18.90 -19.21
CA ARG A 4 19.07 18.44 -18.24
C ARG A 4 18.59 17.03 -18.64
N MET A 5 18.77 16.05 -17.76
CA MET A 5 18.07 14.76 -17.88
C MET A 5 16.56 14.96 -17.65
N SER A 6 15.81 14.63 -18.69
CA SER A 6 14.35 14.68 -18.76
C SER A 6 13.74 13.48 -18.02
N LEU A 7 12.71 13.75 -17.21
CA LEU A 7 11.85 12.78 -16.51
C LEU A 7 11.00 11.96 -17.50
N LYS A 8 11.64 11.11 -18.29
CA LYS A 8 11.00 10.09 -19.10
C LYS A 8 11.72 8.78 -18.79
N ASN A 9 11.15 7.94 -17.92
CA ASN A 9 11.31 6.47 -17.91
C ASN A 9 10.70 5.81 -16.65
N PHE A 10 9.40 6.01 -16.40
CA PHE A 10 8.63 5.11 -15.52
C PHE A 10 7.50 4.34 -16.24
N ASN A 11 7.43 4.42 -17.58
CA ASN A 11 6.39 3.77 -18.38
C ASN A 11 6.75 2.38 -18.93
N SER A 12 7.62 1.62 -18.26
CA SER A 12 7.88 0.25 -18.71
C SER A 12 8.45 -0.65 -17.62
N VAL A 13 7.65 -0.96 -16.60
CA VAL A 13 7.78 -2.27 -15.95
C VAL A 13 6.92 -3.24 -16.78
N LYS A 14 7.54 -3.87 -17.78
CA LYS A 14 6.94 -5.04 -18.43
C LYS A 14 6.92 -6.16 -17.40
N MET A 15 5.77 -6.41 -16.79
CA MET A 15 5.55 -7.63 -16.03
C MET A 15 5.66 -8.80 -17.00
N LEU A 16 6.74 -9.59 -16.90
CA LEU A 16 6.86 -10.86 -17.61
C LEU A 16 5.90 -11.86 -16.95
N SER A 17 4.61 -11.78 -17.31
CA SER A 17 3.73 -12.93 -17.17
C SER A 17 4.03 -13.89 -18.31
N ASN A 18 4.23 -15.16 -17.99
CA ASN A 18 4.08 -16.23 -18.98
C ASN A 18 2.64 -16.14 -19.54
N GLY A 19 2.52 -15.52 -20.71
CA GLY A 19 1.25 -15.23 -21.36
C GLY A 19 1.16 -13.77 -21.82
N ASN A 20 1.14 -13.56 -23.13
CA ASN A 20 0.91 -12.29 -23.82
C ASN A 20 -0.45 -11.66 -23.43
N ARG A 21 -0.54 -10.98 -22.28
CA ARG A 21 -1.64 -10.05 -22.01
C ARG A 21 -1.08 -8.67 -21.74
N GLN A 22 -1.20 -7.79 -22.74
CA GLN A 22 -1.07 -6.35 -22.52
C GLN A 22 -2.22 -5.91 -21.62
N PHE A 23 -1.90 -5.37 -20.44
CA PHE A 23 -2.88 -4.74 -19.58
C PHE A 23 -3.29 -3.40 -20.21
N THR A 24 -4.48 -3.34 -20.81
CA THR A 24 -5.10 -2.09 -21.24
C THR A 24 -5.74 -1.42 -20.03
N PHE A 25 -5.20 -0.28 -19.60
CA PHE A 25 -5.80 0.51 -18.52
C PHE A 25 -7.01 1.26 -19.09
N SER A 26 -8.20 0.99 -18.54
CA SER A 26 -9.39 1.78 -18.84
C SER A 26 -9.14 3.24 -18.45
N THR A 27 -9.39 4.16 -19.38
CA THR A 27 -9.10 5.60 -19.26
C THR A 27 -10.12 6.37 -18.41
N GLN A 28 -11.15 5.70 -17.88
CA GLN A 28 -12.19 6.32 -17.07
C GLN A 28 -12.33 5.60 -15.73
N LYS A 29 -11.43 5.94 -14.79
CA LYS A 29 -11.53 5.49 -13.40
C LYS A 29 -12.65 6.27 -12.71
N MET A 30 -13.64 5.57 -12.15
CA MET A 30 -14.67 6.22 -11.33
C MET A 30 -14.01 6.83 -10.08
N SER A 31 -14.44 8.04 -9.70
CA SER A 31 -14.00 8.64 -8.43
C SER A 31 -14.68 7.94 -7.26
N ILE A 32 -14.06 8.00 -6.07
CA ILE A 32 -14.68 7.49 -4.83
C ILE A 32 -16.06 8.14 -4.62
N GLU A 33 -16.20 9.43 -4.89
CA GLU A 33 -17.48 10.13 -4.78
C GLU A 33 -18.54 9.55 -5.73
N ALA A 34 -18.17 9.23 -6.98
CA ALA A 34 -19.09 8.62 -7.93
C ALA A 34 -19.48 7.19 -7.50
N LEU A 35 -18.55 6.42 -6.93
CA LEU A 35 -18.84 5.09 -6.38
C LEU A 35 -19.78 5.18 -5.18
N LEU A 36 -19.53 6.10 -4.25
CA LEU A 36 -20.39 6.33 -3.08
C LEU A 36 -21.84 6.65 -3.48
N LYS A 37 -22.04 7.45 -4.54
CA LYS A 37 -23.38 7.77 -5.06
C LYS A 37 -24.16 6.55 -5.55
N THR A 38 -23.51 5.42 -5.81
CA THR A 38 -24.20 4.17 -6.19
C THR A 38 -24.87 3.49 -5.00
N PHE A 39 -24.40 3.74 -3.77
CA PHE A 39 -24.96 3.21 -2.53
C PHE A 39 -26.16 4.04 -2.07
N ASN A 40 -27.30 3.82 -2.71
CA ASN A 40 -28.57 4.46 -2.38
C ASN A 40 -29.27 3.81 -1.17
N GLU A 41 -30.50 4.25 -0.88
CA GLU A 41 -31.32 3.77 0.24
C GLU A 41 -31.60 2.26 0.27
N ARG A 42 -31.34 1.55 -0.84
CA ARG A 42 -31.48 0.09 -0.91
C ARG A 42 -30.27 -0.66 -0.34
N TRP A 43 -29.15 0.02 -0.09
CA TRP A 43 -28.04 -0.56 0.64
C TRP A 43 -28.39 -0.62 2.13
N THR A 44 -28.55 -1.82 2.67
CA THR A 44 -29.06 -2.04 4.03
C THR A 44 -28.05 -2.73 4.95
N SER A 45 -26.82 -3.01 4.47
CA SER A 45 -25.79 -3.61 5.32
C SER A 45 -25.38 -2.64 6.43
N THR A 46 -25.35 -3.14 7.67
CA THR A 46 -24.96 -2.39 8.86
C THR A 46 -23.50 -2.59 9.25
N PHE A 47 -22.83 -3.59 8.67
CA PHE A 47 -21.45 -3.97 9.00
C PHE A 47 -20.47 -3.67 7.86
N LEU A 48 -20.94 -3.25 6.68
CA LEU A 48 -20.10 -2.84 5.56
C LEU A 48 -20.38 -1.39 5.21
N SER A 49 -19.36 -0.55 5.33
CA SER A 49 -19.47 0.85 4.95
C SER A 49 -19.46 1.01 3.42
N PRO A 50 -20.39 1.80 2.84
CA PRO A 50 -20.28 2.25 1.45
C PRO A 50 -18.92 2.85 1.11
N PHE A 51 -18.26 3.50 2.08
CA PHE A 51 -16.93 4.07 1.91
C PHE A 51 -15.85 3.01 1.70
N GLU A 52 -15.84 1.95 2.50
CA GLU A 52 -14.90 0.83 2.36
C GLU A 52 -15.10 0.10 1.03
N MET A 53 -16.36 -0.09 0.62
CA MET A 53 -16.70 -0.65 -0.68
C MET A 53 -16.18 0.22 -1.83
N ALA A 54 -16.41 1.55 -1.76
CA ALA A 54 -15.91 2.48 -2.76
C ALA A 54 -14.38 2.54 -2.79
N GLN A 55 -13.70 2.45 -1.64
CA GLN A 55 -12.24 2.37 -1.55
C GLN A 55 -11.68 1.11 -2.22
N ALA A 56 -12.41 -0.01 -2.17
CA ALA A 56 -12.10 -1.24 -2.88
C ALA A 56 -12.52 -1.24 -4.37
N ASN A 57 -12.91 -0.07 -4.90
CA ASN A 57 -13.34 0.16 -6.28
C ASN A 57 -14.62 -0.57 -6.67
N PHE A 58 -15.52 -0.74 -5.70
CA PHE A 58 -16.82 -1.35 -5.90
C PHE A 58 -17.93 -0.30 -6.07
N ARG A 59 -18.79 -0.55 -7.06
CA ARG A 59 -20.11 0.09 -7.16
C ARG A 59 -21.20 -0.84 -6.65
N TYR A 60 -22.22 -0.29 -6.01
CA TYR A 60 -23.42 -1.05 -5.68
C TYR A 60 -24.24 -1.33 -6.93
N THR A 61 -24.76 -2.56 -7.04
CA THR A 61 -25.58 -2.98 -8.18
C THR A 61 -27.07 -2.63 -8.02
N GLY A 62 -27.50 -2.21 -6.82
CA GLY A 62 -28.91 -2.00 -6.48
C GLY A 62 -29.65 -3.26 -6.03
N ILE A 63 -28.95 -4.40 -5.91
CA ILE A 63 -29.53 -5.70 -5.56
C ILE A 63 -28.85 -6.26 -4.29
N LYS A 64 -29.61 -6.37 -3.19
CA LYS A 64 -29.14 -6.92 -1.90
C LYS A 64 -27.80 -6.31 -1.45
N ASP A 65 -26.79 -7.14 -1.21
CA ASP A 65 -25.43 -6.77 -0.83
C ASP A 65 -24.44 -6.86 -2.01
N ARG A 66 -24.96 -7.07 -3.23
CA ARG A 66 -24.14 -7.31 -4.41
C ARG A 66 -23.47 -6.02 -4.87
N VAL A 67 -22.15 -6.05 -4.93
CA VAL A 67 -21.32 -4.99 -5.48
C VAL A 67 -20.51 -5.50 -6.65
N MET A 68 -20.04 -4.61 -7.52
CA MET A 68 -19.28 -4.94 -8.71
C MET A 68 -18.04 -4.05 -8.82
N CYS A 69 -16.89 -4.65 -9.12
CA CYS A 69 -15.68 -3.89 -9.39
C CYS A 69 -15.79 -3.14 -10.72
N THR A 70 -15.42 -1.87 -10.75
CA THR A 70 -15.50 -1.09 -12.01
C THR A 70 -14.37 -1.38 -12.99
N ASP A 71 -13.29 -2.02 -12.53
CA ASP A 71 -12.11 -2.30 -13.36
C ASP A 71 -12.09 -3.73 -13.90
N CYS A 72 -12.53 -4.72 -13.11
CA CYS A 72 -12.60 -6.12 -13.57
C CYS A 72 -14.03 -6.65 -13.79
N SER A 73 -15.05 -5.85 -13.48
CA SER A 73 -16.47 -6.22 -13.62
C SER A 73 -16.92 -7.45 -12.83
N LYS A 74 -16.07 -8.01 -11.96
CA LYS A 74 -16.45 -9.12 -11.08
C LYS A 74 -17.42 -8.65 -10.01
N GLU A 75 -18.43 -9.47 -9.75
CA GLU A 75 -19.41 -9.27 -8.69
C GLU A 75 -18.99 -9.96 -7.39
N PHE A 76 -19.33 -9.34 -6.28
CA PHE A 76 -19.06 -9.77 -4.91
C PHE A 76 -20.34 -9.64 -4.10
N PHE A 77 -20.68 -10.66 -3.34
CA PHE A 77 -21.93 -10.80 -2.59
C PHE A 77 -21.75 -11.90 -1.52
N ASP A 78 -22.76 -12.09 -0.67
CA ASP A 78 -22.74 -12.99 0.50
C ASP A 78 -21.72 -12.57 1.57
N TRP A 79 -21.58 -11.26 1.77
CA TRP A 79 -20.60 -10.67 2.67
C TRP A 79 -20.84 -11.04 4.13
N GLN A 80 -19.76 -11.32 4.86
CA GLN A 80 -19.75 -11.58 6.29
C GLN A 80 -19.25 -10.36 7.09
N PRO A 81 -19.63 -10.22 8.37
CA PRO A 81 -19.14 -9.14 9.23
C PRO A 81 -17.62 -9.02 9.36
N SER A 82 -16.89 -10.11 9.15
CA SER A 82 -15.43 -10.15 9.18
C SER A 82 -14.76 -9.89 7.84
N ASP A 83 -15.53 -9.73 6.77
CA ASP A 83 -14.98 -9.56 5.43
C ASP A 83 -14.47 -8.14 5.23
N ASP A 84 -13.25 -8.04 4.69
CA ASP A 84 -12.69 -6.76 4.25
C ASP A 84 -12.86 -6.65 2.72
N PRO A 85 -13.48 -5.57 2.20
CA PRO A 85 -13.75 -5.44 0.76
C PRO A 85 -12.52 -5.56 -0.12
N LEU A 86 -11.40 -4.93 0.25
CA LEU A 86 -10.17 -4.98 -0.54
C LEU A 86 -9.56 -6.38 -0.51
N ARG A 87 -9.55 -7.04 0.65
CA ARG A 87 -9.03 -8.40 0.84
C ARG A 87 -9.81 -9.42 0.03
N GLU A 88 -11.13 -9.33 0.04
CA GLU A 88 -11.97 -10.20 -0.80
C GLU A 88 -11.75 -9.92 -2.29
N HIS A 89 -11.56 -8.66 -2.67
CA HIS A 89 -11.18 -8.29 -4.03
C HIS A 89 -9.84 -8.93 -4.44
N VAL A 90 -8.82 -8.84 -3.59
CA VAL A 90 -7.51 -9.45 -3.82
C VAL A 90 -7.62 -10.97 -3.93
N ARG A 91 -8.38 -11.60 -3.02
CA ARG A 91 -8.57 -13.05 -2.97
C ARG A 91 -9.25 -13.60 -4.22
N LEU A 92 -10.32 -12.96 -4.66
CA LEU A 92 -11.17 -13.46 -5.75
C LEU A 92 -10.78 -12.92 -7.13
N SER A 93 -10.04 -11.81 -7.21
CA SER A 93 -9.79 -11.06 -8.45
C SER A 93 -8.40 -10.41 -8.45
N ARG A 94 -7.36 -11.14 -8.06
CA ARG A 94 -5.99 -10.61 -7.99
C ARG A 94 -5.47 -9.98 -9.29
N GLU A 95 -5.87 -10.51 -10.44
CA GLU A 95 -5.47 -9.99 -11.76
C GLU A 95 -6.22 -8.71 -12.17
N CYS A 96 -7.18 -8.25 -11.35
CA CYS A 96 -7.86 -6.99 -11.56
C CYS A 96 -6.82 -5.85 -11.62
N PRO A 97 -6.91 -4.94 -12.62
CA PRO A 97 -6.00 -3.80 -12.73
C PRO A 97 -5.96 -2.93 -11.46
N PHE A 98 -7.11 -2.70 -10.83
CA PHE A 98 -7.21 -1.99 -9.56
C PHE A 98 -6.42 -2.71 -8.46
N VAL A 99 -6.61 -4.03 -8.31
CA VAL A 99 -5.90 -4.81 -7.29
C VAL A 99 -4.41 -4.77 -7.56
N MET A 100 -3.98 -5.18 -8.76
CA MET A 100 -2.57 -5.19 -9.16
C MET A 100 -1.90 -3.84 -8.87
N PHE A 101 -2.54 -2.74 -9.25
CA PHE A 101 -2.02 -1.40 -8.98
C PHE A 101 -1.97 -1.08 -7.49
N THR A 102 -3.00 -1.45 -6.72
CA THR A 102 -3.11 -1.16 -5.29
C THR A 102 -2.01 -1.89 -4.51
N ILE A 103 -1.91 -3.21 -4.63
CA ILE A 103 -0.96 -4.02 -3.85
C ILE A 103 0.48 -3.99 -4.41
N MET A 104 0.72 -3.32 -5.54
CA MET A 104 2.06 -3.02 -6.04
C MET A 104 2.82 -2.07 -5.08
N PHE A 105 2.12 -1.20 -4.36
CA PHE A 105 2.72 -0.26 -3.42
C PHE A 105 2.56 -0.73 -1.97
N ILE A 106 3.54 -0.40 -1.11
CA ILE A 106 3.52 -0.73 0.33
C ILE A 106 2.20 -0.28 0.98
N LYS A 107 1.74 0.95 0.67
CA LYS A 107 0.48 1.48 1.22
C LYS A 107 -0.72 0.59 0.92
N GLY A 108 -0.85 0.08 -0.30
CA GLY A 108 -1.98 -0.80 -0.64
C GLY A 108 -1.84 -2.20 -0.05
N ARG A 109 -0.61 -2.71 0.10
CA ARG A 109 -0.37 -3.97 0.83
C ARG A 109 -0.76 -3.84 2.29
N LEU A 110 -0.40 -2.74 2.96
CA LEU A 110 -0.78 -2.46 4.34
C LEU A 110 -2.29 -2.50 4.57
N LEU A 111 -3.08 -1.98 3.62
CA LEU A 111 -4.56 -2.02 3.71
C LEU A 111 -5.11 -3.45 3.79
N THR A 112 -4.37 -4.46 3.34
CA THR A 112 -4.83 -5.86 3.44
C THR A 112 -4.71 -6.45 4.84
N PHE A 113 -3.98 -5.82 5.77
CA PHE A 113 -3.67 -6.34 7.11
C PHE A 113 -4.74 -6.07 8.17
N HIS A 114 -5.96 -5.70 7.76
CA HIS A 114 -7.08 -5.66 8.70
C HIS A 114 -7.29 -7.04 9.35
N GLY A 115 -7.33 -7.08 10.69
CA GLY A 115 -7.46 -8.34 11.44
C GLY A 115 -6.22 -9.23 11.45
N TRP A 116 -5.02 -8.69 11.20
CA TRP A 116 -3.77 -9.43 11.33
C TRP A 116 -3.59 -9.98 12.76
N PRO A 117 -3.37 -11.29 12.95
CA PRO A 117 -3.43 -11.90 14.28
C PRO A 117 -2.09 -11.96 15.03
N VAL A 118 -0.98 -11.56 14.40
CA VAL A 118 0.36 -11.72 14.99
C VAL A 118 0.86 -10.40 15.57
N GLU A 119 0.95 -10.32 16.90
CA GLU A 119 1.33 -9.10 17.63
C GLU A 119 2.83 -8.75 17.52
N PHE A 120 3.71 -9.76 17.54
CA PHE A 120 5.16 -9.52 17.52
C PHE A 120 5.70 -9.10 16.15
N LEU A 121 4.90 -9.22 15.09
CA LEU A 121 5.31 -8.97 13.72
C LEU A 121 4.42 -7.92 13.07
N ARG A 122 5.02 -6.76 12.77
CA ARG A 122 4.28 -5.60 12.28
C ARG A 122 3.87 -5.77 10.81
N PRO A 123 2.60 -5.47 10.46
CA PRO A 123 2.15 -5.39 9.07
C PRO A 123 3.06 -4.59 8.14
N ARG A 124 3.67 -3.50 8.62
CA ARG A 124 4.60 -2.68 7.84
C ARG A 124 5.84 -3.43 7.41
N GLU A 125 6.49 -4.16 8.31
CA GLU A 125 7.69 -4.93 8.00
C GLU A 125 7.40 -6.01 6.95
N ILE A 126 6.23 -6.63 7.05
CA ILE A 126 5.75 -7.63 6.10
C ILE A 126 5.45 -6.99 4.72
N ALA A 127 4.74 -5.85 4.72
CA ALA A 127 4.39 -5.12 3.51
C ALA A 127 5.63 -4.57 2.79
N GLU A 128 6.62 -4.07 3.53
CA GLU A 128 7.91 -3.63 3.00
C GLU A 128 8.68 -4.77 2.35
N ALA A 129 8.61 -5.97 2.91
CA ALA A 129 9.18 -7.19 2.32
C ALA A 129 8.45 -7.70 1.07
N GLY A 130 7.39 -7.00 0.61
CA GLY A 130 6.70 -7.29 -0.64
C GLY A 130 5.48 -8.21 -0.50
N TYR A 131 5.04 -8.49 0.73
CA TYR A 131 3.91 -9.35 1.01
C TYR A 131 2.62 -8.56 1.28
N PHE A 132 1.49 -9.12 0.89
CA PHE A 132 0.16 -8.70 1.34
C PHE A 132 -0.47 -9.81 2.19
N TYR A 133 -1.36 -9.45 3.10
CA TYR A 133 -2.07 -10.42 3.94
C TYR A 133 -3.19 -11.11 3.16
N THR A 134 -3.31 -12.43 3.32
CA THR A 134 -4.35 -13.21 2.64
C THR A 134 -5.68 -13.22 3.39
N GLY A 135 -5.69 -12.84 4.67
CA GLY A 135 -6.86 -12.93 5.53
C GLY A 135 -7.10 -14.27 6.20
N VAL A 136 -6.18 -15.21 6.02
CA VAL A 136 -6.28 -16.55 6.58
C VAL A 136 -5.12 -16.74 7.55
N GLN A 137 -5.44 -16.89 8.85
CA GLN A 137 -4.45 -17.08 9.91
C GLN A 137 -3.34 -16.02 9.84
N ASP A 138 -2.08 -16.40 9.87
CA ASP A 138 -0.94 -15.51 9.69
C ASP A 138 -0.34 -15.59 8.27
N ARG A 139 -1.14 -16.01 7.30
CA ARG A 139 -0.65 -16.25 5.94
C ARG A 139 -0.58 -14.98 5.11
N VAL A 140 0.59 -14.75 4.53
CA VAL A 140 0.90 -13.62 3.64
C VAL A 140 1.41 -14.13 2.31
N LYS A 141 1.33 -13.30 1.26
CA LYS A 141 1.68 -13.70 -0.11
C LYS A 141 2.41 -12.60 -0.84
N CYS A 142 3.46 -12.94 -1.58
CA CYS A 142 4.16 -11.96 -2.41
C CYS A 142 3.41 -11.76 -3.72
N LEU A 143 3.21 -10.51 -4.13
CA LEU A 143 2.59 -10.18 -5.43
C LEU A 143 3.42 -10.66 -6.63
N ILE A 144 4.75 -10.66 -6.49
CA ILE A 144 5.67 -10.84 -7.62
C ILE A 144 5.98 -12.32 -7.85
N CYS A 145 6.46 -13.04 -6.83
CA CYS A 145 6.78 -14.47 -6.96
C CYS A 145 5.62 -15.40 -6.60
N MET A 146 4.52 -14.86 -6.06
CA MET A 146 3.33 -15.63 -5.68
C MET A 146 3.54 -16.67 -4.57
N ILE A 147 4.70 -16.69 -3.93
CA ILE A 147 4.98 -17.57 -2.80
C ILE A 147 4.26 -17.06 -1.55
N GLU A 148 3.64 -18.01 -0.84
CA GLU A 148 2.93 -17.79 0.42
C GLU A 148 3.80 -18.20 1.61
N PHE A 149 3.53 -17.54 2.74
CA PHE A 149 4.21 -17.79 3.99
C PHE A 149 3.27 -17.62 5.16
N ASP A 150 3.32 -18.56 6.09
CA ASP A 150 2.61 -18.58 7.37
C ASP A 150 3.54 -19.13 8.46
N ASN A 151 3.01 -19.32 9.67
CA ASN A 151 3.74 -19.80 10.86
C ASN A 151 4.92 -18.91 11.27
N TRP A 152 4.68 -17.61 11.36
CA TRP A 152 5.67 -16.61 11.80
C TRP A 152 6.14 -16.87 13.22
N GLN A 153 7.41 -16.56 13.48
CA GLN A 153 8.10 -16.68 14.76
C GLN A 153 8.64 -15.32 15.20
N GLN A 154 8.84 -15.10 16.51
CA GLN A 154 9.19 -13.81 17.11
C GLN A 154 10.48 -13.16 16.57
N HIS A 155 11.36 -13.93 15.93
CA HIS A 155 12.63 -13.46 15.38
C HIS A 155 12.69 -13.54 13.85
N ASP A 156 11.58 -13.87 13.19
CA ASP A 156 11.53 -13.89 11.74
C ASP A 156 11.61 -12.47 11.18
N ILE A 157 12.51 -12.29 10.22
CA ILE A 157 12.60 -11.07 9.43
C ILE A 157 11.91 -11.35 8.09
N PRO A 158 10.82 -10.63 7.75
CA PRO A 158 10.03 -10.93 6.56
C PRO A 158 10.83 -10.95 5.26
N PHE A 159 11.74 -10.00 5.06
CA PHE A 159 12.56 -9.96 3.85
C PHE A 159 13.58 -11.11 3.80
N ASP A 160 14.16 -11.51 4.94
CA ASP A 160 15.13 -12.61 4.97
C ASP A 160 14.44 -13.94 4.65
N LYS A 161 13.23 -14.16 5.17
CA LYS A 161 12.38 -15.28 4.74
C LYS A 161 12.09 -15.22 3.24
N HIS A 162 11.73 -14.05 2.72
CA HIS A 162 11.48 -13.88 1.30
C HIS A 162 12.70 -14.23 0.45
N ALA A 163 13.88 -13.73 0.83
CA ALA A 163 15.12 -13.99 0.12
C ALA A 163 15.55 -15.45 0.23
N PHE A 164 15.31 -16.11 1.36
CA PHE A 164 15.67 -17.49 1.58
C PHE A 164 14.81 -18.46 0.74
N HIS A 165 13.48 -18.35 0.77
CA HIS A 165 12.65 -19.30 0.01
C HIS A 165 12.39 -18.87 -1.44
N ALA A 166 12.57 -17.60 -1.78
CA ALA A 166 12.35 -17.07 -3.13
C ALA A 166 13.53 -16.21 -3.63
N PRO A 167 14.77 -16.73 -3.65
CA PRO A 167 15.95 -15.94 -4.04
C PRO A 167 15.89 -15.41 -5.47
N GLN A 168 15.11 -16.07 -6.34
CA GLN A 168 14.90 -15.68 -7.73
C GLN A 168 13.71 -14.73 -7.93
N CYS A 169 13.02 -14.33 -6.87
CA CYS A 169 11.93 -13.36 -6.95
C CYS A 169 12.48 -12.01 -7.47
N PRO A 170 11.92 -11.43 -8.54
CA PRO A 170 12.35 -10.13 -9.04
C PRO A 170 12.32 -9.02 -7.97
N PHE A 171 11.39 -9.10 -6.99
CA PHE A 171 11.37 -8.18 -5.86
C PHE A 171 12.61 -8.35 -4.97
N VAL A 172 12.97 -9.58 -4.60
CA VAL A 172 14.15 -9.87 -3.78
C VAL A 172 15.42 -9.39 -4.48
N ILE A 173 15.56 -9.71 -5.77
CA ILE A 173 16.73 -9.32 -6.57
C ILE A 173 16.87 -7.78 -6.62
N ALA A 174 15.77 -7.06 -6.85
CA ALA A 174 15.78 -5.61 -6.96
C ALA A 174 16.02 -4.90 -5.61
N HIS A 175 15.56 -5.49 -4.50
CA HIS A 175 15.54 -4.82 -3.19
C HIS A 175 16.58 -5.36 -2.19
N GLY A 176 17.32 -6.43 -2.49
CA GLY A 176 18.25 -7.06 -1.54
C GLY A 176 19.29 -6.10 -0.93
N SER A 177 19.90 -5.23 -1.75
CA SER A 177 20.90 -4.28 -1.26
C SER A 177 20.34 -3.22 -0.29
N TYR A 178 19.06 -2.85 -0.43
CA TYR A 178 18.38 -1.93 0.48
C TYR A 178 18.22 -2.56 1.86
N PHE A 179 17.74 -3.80 1.94
CA PHE A 179 17.54 -4.50 3.20
C PHE A 179 18.85 -4.82 3.92
N VAL A 180 19.93 -5.12 3.19
CA VAL A 180 21.26 -5.28 3.79
C VAL A 180 21.72 -3.98 4.45
N LYS A 181 21.57 -2.82 3.78
CA LYS A 181 21.92 -1.51 4.35
C LYS A 181 21.05 -1.15 5.55
N ALA A 182 19.74 -1.40 5.45
CA ALA A 182 18.80 -1.16 6.54
C ALA A 182 19.12 -2.02 7.77
N ALA A 183 19.53 -3.28 7.59
CA ALA A 183 19.94 -4.15 8.69
C ALA A 183 21.22 -3.65 9.39
N ILE A 184 22.18 -3.10 8.64
CA ILE A 184 23.40 -2.48 9.19
C ILE A 184 23.07 -1.18 9.94
N ASN A 185 22.08 -0.42 9.47
CA ASN A 185 21.66 0.87 10.00
C ASN A 185 20.47 0.80 10.97
N ARG A 186 20.03 -0.39 11.43
CA ARG A 186 19.03 -0.48 12.51
C ARG A 186 19.68 0.03 13.81
N SER A 187 19.70 1.35 13.95
CA SER A 187 19.94 2.10 15.18
C SER A 187 18.88 1.74 16.23
N SER A 188 19.19 2.08 17.48
CA SER A 188 18.72 1.48 18.74
C SER A 188 17.24 1.10 18.87
N ILE A 189 16.97 0.20 19.82
CA ILE A 189 15.64 -0.26 20.28
C ILE A 189 14.64 0.90 20.51
N GLU A 190 15.13 2.10 20.85
CA GLU A 190 14.31 3.30 21.08
C GLU A 190 13.63 3.86 19.83
N GLU A 191 14.31 3.88 18.66
CA GLU A 191 13.70 4.36 17.41
C GLU A 191 12.57 3.45 16.96
N LYS A 192 12.77 2.13 17.07
CA LYS A 192 11.73 1.14 16.80
C LYS A 192 10.50 1.36 17.68
N HIS A 193 10.67 1.68 18.96
CA HIS A 193 9.56 1.90 19.90
C HIS A 193 8.75 3.15 19.58
N ILE A 194 9.37 4.20 19.04
CA ILE A 194 8.68 5.42 18.59
C ILE A 194 7.89 5.14 17.32
N GLU A 195 8.51 4.46 16.34
CA GLU A 195 7.81 4.05 15.12
C GLU A 195 6.62 3.14 15.43
N ASP A 196 6.79 2.17 16.34
CA ASP A 196 5.73 1.27 16.80
C ASP A 196 4.52 2.04 17.32
N ARG A 197 4.75 3.07 18.16
CA ARG A 197 3.68 3.91 18.69
C ARG A 197 3.01 4.73 17.59
N LEU A 198 3.77 5.31 16.67
CA LEU A 198 3.22 6.15 15.60
C LEU A 198 2.49 5.30 14.54
N ASP A 199 2.89 4.06 14.30
CA ASP A 199 2.18 3.12 13.42
C ASP A 199 0.88 2.61 14.08
N TYR A 200 0.92 2.27 15.38
CA TYR A 200 -0.26 1.84 16.14
C TYR A 200 -1.36 2.92 16.14
N GLU A 201 -0.98 4.19 16.32
CA GLU A 201 -1.90 5.33 16.26
C GLU A 201 -2.28 5.70 14.81
N GLY A 202 -1.83 4.94 13.80
CA GLY A 202 -2.11 5.19 12.38
C GLY A 202 -1.42 6.44 11.80
N ILE A 203 -0.52 7.08 12.55
CA ILE A 203 0.11 8.36 12.21
C ILE A 203 1.16 8.19 11.09
N ILE A 204 1.93 7.11 11.07
CA ILE A 204 2.95 6.87 10.01
C ILE A 204 2.29 6.64 8.63
N ILE A 205 1.02 6.25 8.55
CA ILE A 205 0.30 6.13 7.26
C ILE A 205 0.17 7.51 6.58
N PHE A 206 0.04 8.57 7.40
CA PHE A 206 -0.06 9.97 6.98
C PHE A 206 1.30 10.66 6.86
N LEU A 207 2.26 10.29 7.71
CA LEU A 207 3.63 10.76 7.63
C LEU A 207 4.45 9.84 6.74
N LYS A 208 4.26 9.91 5.42
CA LYS A 208 5.40 9.59 4.57
C LYS A 208 6.45 10.67 4.86
N PRO A 209 7.74 10.33 5.06
CA PRO A 209 8.78 11.23 4.61
C PRO A 209 8.45 11.45 3.14
N LEU A 210 8.09 12.69 2.79
CA LEU A 210 8.02 13.07 1.40
C LEU A 210 9.45 12.91 0.88
N PHE A 211 9.80 11.71 0.40
CA PHE A 211 10.91 11.51 -0.52
C PHE A 211 10.51 12.16 -1.84
N HIS A 212 10.40 13.48 -1.79
CA HIS A 212 10.49 14.32 -2.94
C HIS A 212 11.99 14.55 -3.09
N GLU A 213 12.60 13.92 -4.10
CA GLU A 213 14.04 13.93 -4.36
C GLU A 213 14.63 15.37 -4.36
N LYS A 214 13.78 16.37 -4.61
CA LYS A 214 14.13 17.79 -4.58
C LYS A 214 14.08 18.47 -3.20
N MET A 215 13.47 17.86 -2.18
CA MET A 215 13.24 18.46 -0.84
C MET A 215 14.07 17.77 0.26
N ILE A 216 15.03 16.93 -0.12
CA ILE A 216 16.05 16.38 0.78
C ILE A 216 16.98 17.49 1.31
N ASP A 217 17.14 18.54 0.52
CA ASP A 217 17.98 19.70 0.81
C ASP A 217 17.24 20.74 1.65
N PHE A 218 17.85 21.15 2.76
CA PHE A 218 17.26 22.09 3.72
C PHE A 218 16.87 23.42 3.07
N ASP A 219 17.75 23.99 2.25
CA ASP A 219 17.52 25.29 1.61
C ASP A 219 16.33 25.24 0.64
N LYS A 220 16.13 24.10 -0.04
CA LYS A 220 14.95 23.89 -0.89
C LYS A 220 13.67 23.78 -0.07
N ARG A 221 13.69 23.13 1.10
CA ARG A 221 12.55 23.12 2.05
C ARG A 221 12.23 24.54 2.51
N LEU A 222 13.24 25.27 2.94
CA LEU A 222 13.07 26.67 3.35
C LEU A 222 12.46 27.52 2.23
N TYR A 223 12.91 27.34 0.98
CA TYR A 223 12.41 28.08 -0.18
C TYR A 223 10.92 27.79 -0.50
N SER A 224 10.42 26.59 -0.23
CA SER A 224 9.03 26.24 -0.53
C SER A 224 8.00 27.00 0.32
N PHE A 225 8.36 27.37 1.55
CA PHE A 225 7.53 28.20 2.42
C PHE A 225 7.35 29.64 1.92
N ASN A 226 8.14 30.09 0.92
CA ASN A 226 7.90 31.39 0.26
C ASN A 226 6.53 31.47 -0.44
N ARG A 227 5.91 30.31 -0.69
CA ARG A 227 4.55 30.22 -1.27
C ARG A 227 3.48 29.93 -0.22
N CYS A 228 3.84 29.88 1.06
CA CYS A 228 2.90 29.65 2.15
C CYS A 228 2.03 30.89 2.34
N LEU A 229 0.73 30.76 2.05
CA LEU A 229 -0.23 31.86 2.14
C LEU A 229 -0.90 31.97 3.51
N ILE A 230 -0.60 31.05 4.42
CA ILE A 230 -1.17 30.99 5.76
C ILE A 230 -0.10 31.29 6.82
N PRO A 231 -0.43 32.02 7.88
CA PRO A 231 0.50 32.24 8.99
C PRO A 231 0.70 30.92 9.75
N LEU A 232 1.96 30.58 10.01
CA LEU A 232 2.34 29.38 10.74
C LEU A 232 2.58 29.70 12.22
N GLN A 233 2.20 28.78 13.09
CA GLN A 233 2.41 28.89 14.54
C GLN A 233 3.82 28.47 14.98
N HIS A 234 4.51 27.68 14.15
CA HIS A 234 5.85 27.16 14.41
C HIS A 234 6.87 27.83 13.48
N ASP A 235 8.12 27.97 13.93
CA ASP A 235 9.15 28.59 13.10
C ASP A 235 9.52 27.71 11.90
N ILE A 236 9.77 28.37 10.77
CA ILE A 236 9.97 27.70 9.49
C ILE A 236 11.24 26.84 9.49
N ASN A 237 12.28 27.23 10.22
CA ASN A 237 13.54 26.49 10.26
C ASN A 237 13.34 25.14 10.98
N THR A 238 12.67 25.13 12.13
CA THR A 238 12.31 23.92 12.86
C THR A 238 11.44 23.00 12.04
N LEU A 239 10.47 23.54 11.29
CA LEU A 239 9.68 22.77 10.35
C LEU A 239 10.55 22.15 9.24
N CYS A 240 11.52 22.88 8.71
CA CYS A 240 12.45 22.37 7.71
C CYS A 240 13.42 21.31 8.29
N GLU A 241 13.88 21.44 9.52
CA GLU A 241 14.69 20.43 10.20
C GLU A 241 13.91 19.13 10.43
N ALA A 242 12.62 19.26 10.78
CA ALA A 242 11.70 18.13 10.92
C ALA A 242 11.20 17.55 9.57
N GLY A 243 11.67 18.08 8.44
CA GLY A 243 11.40 17.54 7.10
C GLY A 243 10.14 18.04 6.41
N TYR A 244 9.48 19.08 6.95
CA TYR A 244 8.32 19.73 6.34
C TYR A 244 8.74 20.75 5.28
N PHE A 245 7.86 20.97 4.30
CA PHE A 245 8.02 21.90 3.18
C PHE A 245 6.67 22.28 2.55
#